data_AF-F5T9E7-F1
#
_entry.id   AF-F5T9E7-F1
#
_cell.length_a   1.000
_cell.length_b   1.000
_cell.length_c   1.000
_cell.angle_alpha   90.00
_cell.angle_beta   90.00
_cell.angle_gamma   90.00
#
_symmetry.space_group_name_H-M   'P 1'
#
loop_
_entity.id
_entity.type
_entity.pdbx_description
1 polymer ?
#
loop_
_entity_poly.entity_id
_entity_poly.type
_entity_poly.pdbx_seq_one_letter_code
_entity_poly.pdbx_strand_id
1 'polypeptide(L)'
;MKEKTVRVIKIGKKALYEFLYENIISQEESLLQVPATEVMNHFAIDWEKGEFIFMAHQAEDADGELISLPKEIQLEILLKALPETAESLLERGKVYRDYSFEELKELCGENEDNDGK
;
A
#
# COMPACT_ATOMS: atom_id res chain seq x y z
N MET A 1 24.29 -2.70 27.31
CA MET A 1 24.28 -4.19 27.35
C MET A 1 25.54 -4.66 28.05
N LYS A 2 25.56 -5.87 28.61
CA LYS A 2 26.80 -6.43 29.18
C LYS A 2 27.78 -6.78 28.05
N GLU A 3 29.07 -6.80 28.37
CA GLU A 3 30.10 -7.31 27.46
C GLU A 3 29.73 -8.73 26.99
N LYS A 4 29.92 -9.03 25.69
CA LYS A 4 29.60 -10.33 25.07
C LYS A 4 28.16 -10.80 25.22
N THR A 5 27.18 -9.89 25.36
CA THR A 5 25.75 -10.23 25.35
C THR A 5 25.03 -9.64 24.15
N VAL A 6 24.10 -10.41 23.57
CA VAL A 6 23.21 -9.98 22.50
C VAL A 6 21.76 -10.05 22.98
N ARG A 7 20.95 -9.07 22.57
CA ARG A 7 19.49 -9.09 22.73
C ARG A 7 18.87 -9.36 21.37
N VAL A 8 18.06 -10.40 21.25
CA VAL A 8 17.51 -10.87 19.97
C VAL A 8 16.00 -10.69 19.97
N ILE A 9 15.48 -10.17 18.85
CA ILE A 9 14.06 -10.18 18.52
C ILE A 9 13.89 -11.07 17.29
N LYS A 10 12.95 -12.02 17.35
CA LYS A 10 12.50 -12.81 16.20
C LYS A 10 10.98 -12.68 16.12
N ILE A 11 10.50 -12.15 15.00
CA ILE A 11 9.06 -11.95 14.75
C ILE A 11 8.58 -12.86 13.61
N GLY A 12 7.29 -13.20 13.64
CA GLY A 12 6.62 -13.96 12.59
C GLY A 12 5.78 -13.06 11.67
N LYS A 13 5.08 -13.67 10.71
CA LYS A 13 4.31 -12.97 9.66
C LYS A 13 3.41 -11.85 10.19
N LYS A 14 2.61 -12.12 11.23
CA LYS A 14 1.69 -11.12 11.81
C LYS A 14 2.43 -9.88 12.32
N ALA A 15 3.46 -10.07 13.13
CA ALA A 15 4.22 -8.95 13.69
C ALA A 15 5.05 -8.23 12.61
N LEU A 16 5.48 -8.94 11.56
CA LEU A 16 6.13 -8.30 10.40
C LEU A 16 5.14 -7.42 9.61
N TYR A 17 3.91 -7.90 9.44
CA TYR A 17 2.82 -7.12 8.81
C TYR A 17 2.49 -5.86 9.61
N GLU A 18 2.27 -6.01 10.92
CA GLU A 18 2.04 -4.89 11.84
C GLU A 18 3.20 -3.90 11.79
N PHE A 19 4.45 -4.41 11.79
CA PHE A 19 5.62 -3.57 11.68
C PHE A 19 5.63 -2.76 10.37
N LEU A 20 5.39 -3.39 9.22
CA LEU A 20 5.35 -2.67 7.94
C LEU A 20 4.23 -1.61 7.93
N TYR A 21 3.01 -2.00 8.30
CA TYR A 21 1.85 -1.10 8.32
C TYR A 21 2.10 0.13 9.20
N GLU A 22 2.51 -0.06 10.46
CA GLU A 22 2.75 1.04 11.40
C GLU A 22 3.91 1.95 10.93
N ASN A 23 4.94 1.37 10.29
CA ASN A 23 6.04 2.18 9.75
C ASN A 23 5.62 3.02 8.54
N ILE A 24 4.72 2.52 7.69
CA ILE A 24 4.20 3.30 6.56
C ILE A 24 3.27 4.39 7.08
N ILE A 25 2.32 4.07 7.97
CA ILE A 25 1.40 5.05 8.58
C ILE A 25 2.17 6.18 9.30
N SER A 26 3.18 5.84 10.09
CA SER A 26 3.99 6.86 10.80
C SER A 26 4.79 7.77 9.87
N GLN A 27 4.95 7.40 8.60
CA GLN A 27 5.68 8.16 7.58
C GLN A 27 4.78 8.59 6.42
N GLU A 28 3.47 8.38 6.51
CA GLU A 28 2.52 8.50 5.40
C GLU A 28 2.60 9.86 4.71
N GLU A 29 2.56 10.94 5.49
CA GLU A 29 2.62 12.30 4.94
C GLU A 29 3.92 12.56 4.16
N SER A 30 5.03 11.94 4.58
CA SER A 30 6.32 12.10 3.91
C SER A 30 6.44 11.23 2.66
N LEU A 31 5.87 10.02 2.68
CA LEU A 31 5.95 9.06 1.59
C LEU A 31 4.98 9.43 0.47
N LEU A 32 3.73 9.77 0.82
CA LEU A 32 2.64 10.05 -0.12
C LEU A 32 2.43 11.54 -0.37
N GLN A 33 3.03 12.43 0.42
CA GLN A 33 2.93 13.89 0.27
C GLN A 33 1.47 14.39 0.34
N VAL A 34 0.66 13.73 1.17
CA VAL A 34 -0.75 14.07 1.47
C VAL A 34 -0.95 14.21 2.98
N PRO A 35 -1.90 15.02 3.46
CA PRO A 35 -2.23 15.07 4.88
C PRO A 35 -2.86 13.75 5.34
N ALA A 36 -2.29 13.11 6.37
CA ALA A 36 -2.74 11.81 6.85
C ALA A 36 -4.19 11.84 7.39
N THR A 37 -4.67 13.02 7.79
CA THR A 37 -6.04 13.23 8.27
C THR A 37 -7.08 13.38 7.17
N GLU A 38 -6.67 13.55 5.91
CA GLU A 38 -7.56 13.81 4.77
C GLU A 38 -7.76 12.58 3.87
N VAL A 39 -7.16 11.44 4.23
CA VAL A 39 -7.15 10.24 3.40
C VAL A 39 -7.65 9.00 4.13
N MET A 40 -8.13 8.04 3.34
CA MET A 40 -8.42 6.68 3.76
C MET A 40 -7.41 5.73 3.14
N ASN A 41 -6.99 4.74 3.93
CA ASN A 41 -5.87 3.87 3.60
C ASN A 41 -6.30 2.43 3.32
N HIS A 42 -5.64 1.83 2.34
CA HIS A 42 -5.84 0.44 1.94
C HIS A 42 -4.48 -0.20 1.70
N PHE A 43 -4.34 -1.47 2.06
CA PHE A 43 -3.06 -2.13 1.98
C PHE A 43 -3.22 -3.64 1.86
N ALA A 44 -2.25 -4.27 1.18
CA ALA A 44 -2.18 -5.71 1.03
C ALA A 44 -0.72 -6.13 0.88
N ILE A 45 -0.44 -7.41 1.13
CA ILE A 45 0.88 -8.01 0.99
C ILE A 45 0.79 -9.34 0.25
N ASP A 46 1.65 -9.53 -0.74
CA ASP A 46 1.93 -10.82 -1.34
C ASP A 46 3.18 -11.40 -0.66
N TRP A 47 2.99 -12.35 0.25
CA TRP A 47 4.09 -13.00 0.97
C TRP A 47 4.93 -13.93 0.09
N GLU A 48 4.41 -14.40 -1.04
CA GLU A 48 5.12 -15.30 -1.95
C GLU A 48 6.11 -14.52 -2.79
N LYS A 49 5.69 -13.36 -3.31
CA LYS A 49 6.55 -12.45 -4.08
C LYS A 49 7.35 -11.48 -3.22
N GLY A 50 6.92 -11.24 -1.97
CA GLY A 50 7.52 -10.23 -1.11
C GLY A 50 7.12 -8.81 -1.48
N GLU A 51 5.97 -8.64 -2.12
CA GLU A 51 5.45 -7.35 -2.59
C GLU A 51 4.41 -6.79 -1.61
N PHE A 52 4.41 -5.47 -1.45
CA PHE A 52 3.48 -4.76 -0.56
C PHE A 52 2.90 -3.56 -1.30
N ILE A 53 1.59 -3.38 -1.18
CA ILE A 53 0.88 -2.21 -1.71
C ILE A 53 0.28 -1.43 -0.56
N PHE A 54 0.41 -0.11 -0.63
CA PHE A 54 -0.28 0.83 0.23
C PHE A 54 -0.84 1.93 -0.66
N MET A 55 -2.14 2.19 -0.51
CA MET A 55 -2.89 3.16 -1.29
C MET A 55 -3.63 4.07 -0.33
N ALA A 56 -3.58 5.36 -0.60
CA ALA A 56 -4.40 6.36 0.07
C ALA A 56 -5.30 7.04 -0.96
N HIS A 57 -6.55 7.29 -0.61
CA HIS A 57 -7.46 8.11 -1.40
C HIS A 57 -8.13 9.15 -0.51
N GLN A 58 -8.57 10.27 -1.10
CA GLN A 58 -9.23 11.35 -0.34
C GLN A 58 -10.46 10.81 0.42
N ALA A 59 -10.56 11.11 1.71
CA ALA A 59 -11.58 10.54 2.59
C ALA A 59 -12.97 11.15 2.38
N GLU A 60 -13.04 12.46 2.16
CA GLU A 60 -14.29 13.22 2.06
C GLU A 60 -14.26 14.10 0.82
N ASP A 61 -15.41 14.30 0.17
CA ASP A 61 -15.54 15.26 -0.92
C ASP A 61 -15.67 16.71 -0.41
N ALA A 62 -15.94 17.64 -1.32
CA ALA A 62 -16.07 19.07 -0.99
C ALA A 62 -17.26 19.39 -0.08
N ASP A 63 -18.26 18.51 -0.02
CA ASP A 63 -19.44 18.65 0.82
C ASP A 63 -19.28 17.93 2.17
N GLY A 64 -18.14 17.27 2.40
CA GLY A 64 -17.85 16.49 3.60
C GLY A 64 -18.42 15.07 3.57
N GLU A 65 -18.88 14.60 2.41
CA GLU A 65 -19.42 13.25 2.26
C GLU A 65 -18.29 12.25 2.03
N LEU A 66 -18.37 11.09 2.70
CA LEU A 66 -17.32 10.07 2.64
C LEU A 66 -17.19 9.49 1.23
N ILE A 67 -16.00 9.59 0.66
CA ILE A 67 -15.62 8.93 -0.58
C ILE A 67 -15.21 7.50 -0.24
N SER A 68 -16.02 6.53 -0.65
CA SER A 68 -15.67 5.11 -0.51
C SER A 68 -14.81 4.63 -1.67
N LEU A 69 -13.87 3.71 -1.39
CA LEU A 69 -13.16 3.00 -2.45
C LEU A 69 -14.16 2.13 -3.24
N PRO A 70 -14.21 2.24 -4.58
CA PRO A 70 -15.04 1.36 -5.40
C PRO A 70 -14.72 -0.12 -5.17
N LYS A 71 -15.76 -0.96 -5.10
CA LYS A 71 -15.61 -2.39 -4.78
C LYS A 71 -14.88 -3.18 -5.86
N GLU A 72 -14.86 -2.64 -7.07
CA GLU A 72 -14.19 -3.20 -8.24
C GLU A 72 -12.66 -3.10 -8.10
N ILE A 73 -12.15 -2.20 -7.25
CA ILE A 73 -10.71 -2.07 -7.00
C ILE A 73 -10.27 -3.11 -5.97
N GLN A 74 -9.52 -4.11 -6.43
CA GLN A 74 -9.04 -5.23 -5.63
C GLN A 74 -7.51 -5.19 -5.48
N LEU A 75 -7.01 -4.98 -4.26
CA LEU A 75 -5.58 -4.78 -4.00
C LEU A 75 -4.74 -6.01 -4.36
N GLU A 76 -5.28 -7.21 -4.22
CA GLU A 76 -4.61 -8.47 -4.56
C GLU A 76 -4.38 -8.62 -6.07
N ILE A 77 -5.27 -8.04 -6.88
CA ILE A 77 -5.11 -7.99 -8.34
C ILE A 77 -4.10 -6.90 -8.70
N LEU A 78 -4.24 -5.71 -8.09
CA LEU A 78 -3.33 -4.59 -8.31
C LEU A 78 -1.88 -4.93 -7.96
N LEU A 79 -1.62 -5.70 -6.89
CA LEU A 79 -0.29 -6.20 -6.53
C LEU A 79 0.39 -6.94 -7.70
N LYS A 80 -0.38 -7.68 -8.50
CA LYS A 80 0.15 -8.46 -9.63
C LYS A 80 0.29 -7.65 -10.90
N ALA A 81 -0.56 -6.64 -11.09
CA ALA A 81 -0.68 -5.87 -12.32
C ALA A 81 0.20 -4.61 -12.32
N LEU A 82 0.36 -3.96 -11.17
CA LEU A 82 1.08 -2.70 -11.07
C LEU A 82 2.60 -2.95 -11.09
N PRO A 83 3.37 -2.13 -11.81
CA PRO A 83 4.82 -2.11 -11.66
C PRO A 83 5.20 -1.49 -10.31
N GLU A 84 6.40 -1.82 -9.82
CA GLU A 84 7.01 -1.17 -8.66
C GLU A 84 7.04 0.37 -8.86
N THR A 85 6.71 1.11 -7.80
CA THR A 85 6.70 2.58 -7.84
C THR A 85 8.01 3.21 -7.38
N ALA A 86 8.86 2.44 -6.67
CA ALA A 86 10.16 2.86 -6.18
C ALA A 86 11.08 1.65 -5.91
N GLU A 87 12.37 1.79 -6.17
CA GLU A 87 13.38 0.79 -5.81
C GLU A 87 13.71 0.83 -4.30
N SER A 88 13.45 1.96 -3.63
CA SER A 88 13.71 2.18 -2.20
C SER A 88 12.80 3.26 -1.61
N LEU A 89 12.22 2.97 -0.44
CA LEU A 89 11.46 3.96 0.35
C LEU A 89 12.36 4.89 1.19
N LEU A 90 13.67 4.62 1.23
CA LEU A 90 14.65 5.43 1.98
C LEU A 90 15.25 6.55 1.12
N GLU A 91 15.03 6.50 -0.19
CA GLU A 91 15.52 7.51 -1.11
C GLU A 91 14.68 8.79 -1.03
N ARG A 92 15.32 9.92 -1.33
CA ARG A 92 14.62 11.21 -1.34
C ARG A 92 13.89 11.35 -2.67
N GLY A 93 12.59 11.57 -2.60
CA GLY A 93 11.79 11.92 -3.78
C GLY A 93 10.39 11.33 -3.74
N LYS A 94 9.71 11.40 -4.89
CA LYS A 94 8.40 10.79 -5.10
C LYS A 94 8.59 9.26 -5.23
N VAL A 95 7.98 8.50 -4.33
CA VAL A 95 8.02 7.02 -4.31
C VAL A 95 6.68 6.37 -4.71
N TYR A 96 5.71 7.20 -5.09
CA TYR A 96 4.35 6.79 -5.46
C TYR A 96 4.01 7.18 -6.89
N ARG A 97 2.92 6.60 -7.41
CA ARG A 97 2.32 6.99 -8.68
C ARG A 97 0.83 7.22 -8.48
N ASP A 98 0.31 8.24 -9.16
CA ASP A 98 -1.11 8.58 -9.13
C ASP A 98 -1.85 7.72 -10.16
N TYR A 99 -3.00 7.17 -9.75
CA TYR A 99 -3.94 6.47 -10.61
C TYR A 99 -5.35 6.96 -10.29
N SER A 100 -6.17 7.12 -11.32
CA SER A 100 -7.60 7.32 -11.16
C SER A 100 -8.29 6.02 -10.77
N PHE A 101 -9.49 6.14 -10.19
CA PHE A 101 -10.31 4.96 -9.91
C PHE A 101 -10.64 4.17 -11.18
N GLU A 102 -10.86 4.82 -12.32
CA GLU A 102 -11.14 4.11 -13.57
C GLU A 102 -9.94 3.31 -14.07
N GLU A 103 -8.72 3.86 -14.01
CA GLU A 103 -7.50 3.12 -14.37
C GLU A 103 -7.30 1.88 -13.47
N LEU A 104 -7.52 2.03 -12.17
CA LEU A 104 -7.41 0.88 -11.24
C LEU A 104 -8.50 -0.16 -11.47
N LYS A 105 -9.73 0.27 -11.82
CA LYS A 105 -10.83 -0.64 -12.18
C LYS A 105 -10.53 -1.42 -13.45
N GLU A 106 -10.02 -0.76 -14.48
CA GLU A 106 -9.61 -1.41 -15.73
C GLU A 106 -8.56 -2.48 -15.47
N LEU A 107 -7.53 -2.18 -14.68
CA LEU A 107 -6.51 -3.16 -14.29
C LEU A 107 -7.09 -4.34 -13.49
N CYS A 108 -8.13 -4.10 -12.68
CA CYS A 108 -8.81 -5.18 -11.97
C CYS A 108 -9.70 -6.02 -12.89
N GLY A 109 -10.35 -5.41 -13.89
CA GLY A 109 -11.25 -6.06 -14.84
C GLY A 109 -10.55 -6.82 -15.96
N GLU A 110 -9.42 -6.33 -16.46
CA GLU A 110 -8.61 -7.02 -17.50
C GLU A 110 -8.11 -8.40 -17.07
N ASN A 111 -8.07 -8.68 -15.77
CA ASN A 111 -7.66 -9.97 -15.22
C ASN A 111 -8.77 -11.04 -15.18
N GLU A 112 -10.05 -10.68 -15.39
CA GLU A 112 -11.12 -11.68 -15.51
C GLU A 112 -11.17 -12.33 -16.90
N ASP A 113 -10.65 -11.66 -17.94
CA ASP A 113 -10.74 -12.13 -19.33
C ASP A 113 -9.55 -13.02 -19.77
N ASN A 114 -8.51 -13.19 -18.94
CA ASN A 114 -7.30 -13.97 -19.29
C ASN A 114 -7.23 -15.39 -18.73
N ASP A 115 -8.20 -15.83 -17.92
CA ASP A 115 -8.33 -17.23 -17.47
C ASP A 115 -9.15 -18.10 -18.45
N GLY A 116 -9.36 -17.63 -19.68
CA GLY A 116 -10.17 -18.26 -20.71
C GLY A 116 -9.45 -18.48 -22.04
N LYS A 117 -8.30 -19.18 -22.08
CA LYS A 117 -7.88 -20.03 -23.22
C LYS A 117 -6.64 -20.89 -22.97
#